data_AF-A0A350CYI8-F1
#
_entry.id   AF-A0A350CYI8-F1
#
_cell.length_a   1.000
_cell.length_b   1.000
_cell.length_c   1.000
_cell.angle_alpha   90.00
_cell.angle_beta   90.00
_cell.angle_gamma   90.00
#
_symmetry.space_group_name_H-M   'P 1'
#
loop_
_entity.id
_entity.type
_entity.pdbx_description
1 polymer ?
#
loop_
_entity_poly.entity_id
_entity_poly.type
_entity_poly.pdbx_seq_one_letter_code
_entity_poly.pdbx_strand_id
1 'polypeptide(L)' 'VEADLVICVPVLEKESKDQNKTLEEHMAHLLVHGTLHAQGYDHMDDEEAEVMEQRETDVLVDLGFDVPYPDRNYTPQPLA' A
#
# COMPACT_ATOMS: atom_id res chain seq x y z
N VAL A 1 4.02 -16.43 -6.82
CA VAL A 1 2.67 -16.30 -7.42
C VAL A 1 2.80 -15.49 -8.69
N GLU A 2 1.93 -15.69 -9.68
CA GLU A 2 1.79 -14.79 -10.83
C GLU A 2 0.37 -14.21 -10.77
N ALA A 3 0.25 -12.90 -10.96
CA ALA A 3 -1.02 -12.20 -10.84
C ALA A 3 -1.06 -10.95 -11.73
N ASP A 4 -2.26 -10.60 -12.19
CA ASP A 4 -2.54 -9.37 -12.90
C ASP A 4 -3.25 -8.38 -11.98
N LEU A 5 -2.80 -7.12 -11.97
CA LEU A 5 -3.46 -6.03 -11.25
C LEU A 5 -4.11 -5.08 -12.27
N VAL A 6 -5.40 -4.81 -12.07
CA VAL A 6 -6.18 -3.91 -12.93
C VAL A 6 -6.59 -2.69 -12.13
N ILE A 7 -6.14 -1.51 -12.57
CA ILE A 7 -6.41 -0.23 -11.89
C ILE A 7 -7.33 0.65 -12.74
N CYS A 8 -8.37 1.19 -12.13
CA CYS A 8 -9.26 2.16 -12.76
C CYS A 8 -8.68 3.58 -12.59
N VAL A 9 -7.93 4.06 -13.59
CA VAL A 9 -7.24 5.36 -13.54
C VAL A 9 -8.17 6.54 -13.19
N PRO A 10 -9.39 6.67 -13.74
CA PRO A 10 -10.28 7.78 -13.37
C PRO A 10 -10.69 7.79 -11.89
N VAL A 11 -10.83 6.61 -11.27
CA VAL A 11 -11.14 6.49 -9.83
C VAL A 11 -9.91 6.85 -9.01
N LEU A 12 -8.74 6.32 -9.38
CA LEU A 12 -7.47 6.65 -8.74
C LEU A 12 -7.20 8.16 -8.75
N GLU A 13 -7.40 8.83 -9.89
CA GLU A 13 -7.21 10.29 -10.01
C GLU A 13 -8.16 11.07 -9.09
N LYS A 14 -9.40 10.60 -8.94
CA LYS A 14 -10.38 11.21 -8.04
C LYS A 14 -9.95 11.04 -6.59
N GLU A 15 -9.63 9.81 -6.18
CA GLU A 15 -9.24 9.50 -4.81
C GLU A 15 -7.93 10.15 -4.40
N SER A 16 -6.96 10.26 -5.33
CA SER A 16 -5.70 10.98 -5.09
C SER A 16 -5.98 12.43 -4.70
N LYS A 17 -6.90 13.10 -5.40
CA LYS A 17 -7.33 14.47 -5.06
C LYS A 17 -8.05 14.53 -3.71
N ASP A 18 -8.98 13.61 -3.46
CA ASP A 18 -9.76 13.57 -2.22
C ASP A 18 -8.86 13.34 -0.99
N GLN A 19 -7.77 12.58 -1.14
CA GLN A 19 -6.80 12.28 -0.09
C GLN A 19 -5.59 13.23 -0.04
N ASN A 20 -5.54 14.25 -0.91
CA ASN A 20 -4.37 15.14 -1.09
C ASN A 20 -3.04 14.39 -1.35
N LYS A 21 -3.09 13.29 -2.11
CA LYS A 21 -1.93 12.55 -2.59
C LYS A 21 -1.67 12.89 -4.06
N THR A 22 -0.41 12.81 -4.49
CA THR A 22 -0.08 12.77 -5.90
C THR A 22 -0.61 11.48 -6.54
N LEU A 23 -0.81 11.50 -7.86
CA LEU A 23 -1.22 10.31 -8.59
C LEU A 23 -0.19 9.18 -8.46
N GLU A 24 1.09 9.53 -8.40
CA GLU A 24 2.20 8.58 -8.28
C GLU A 24 2.20 7.89 -6.92
N GLU A 25 2.09 8.66 -5.82
CA GLU A 25 1.99 8.09 -4.47
C GLU A 25 0.81 7.14 -4.34
N HIS A 26 -0.37 7.53 -4.84
CA HIS A 26 -1.56 6.69 -4.70
C HIS A 26 -1.51 5.47 -5.63
N MET A 27 -0.93 5.58 -6.82
CA MET A 27 -0.67 4.44 -7.70
C MET A 27 0.30 3.45 -7.05
N ALA A 28 1.42 3.95 -6.50
CA ALA A 28 2.41 3.12 -5.84
C ALA A 28 1.77 2.36 -4.66
N HIS A 29 0.98 3.07 -3.84
CA HIS A 29 0.20 2.47 -2.76
C HIS A 29 -0.69 1.32 -3.27
N LEU A 30 -1.54 1.54 -4.28
CA LEU A 30 -2.43 0.49 -4.79
C LEU A 30 -1.69 -0.68 -5.45
N LEU A 31 -0.56 -0.44 -6.10
CA LEU A 31 0.25 -1.51 -6.70
C LEU A 31 0.88 -2.39 -5.64
N VAL A 32 1.46 -1.80 -4.59
CA VAL A 32 2.02 -2.55 -3.45
C VAL A 32 0.90 -3.31 -2.74
N HIS A 33 -0.21 -2.64 -2.44
CA HIS A 33 -1.39 -3.23 -1.81
C HIS A 33 -1.92 -4.45 -2.57
N GLY A 34 -2.19 -4.28 -3.87
CA GLY A 34 -2.69 -5.35 -4.72
C GLY A 34 -1.68 -6.50 -4.87
N THR A 35 -0.39 -6.20 -4.88
CA THR A 35 0.67 -7.23 -4.92
C THR A 35 0.71 -8.05 -3.65
N LEU A 36 0.57 -7.42 -2.48
CA LEU A 36 0.50 -8.11 -1.19
C LEU A 36 -0.73 -9.02 -1.11
N HIS A 37 -1.90 -8.55 -1.57
CA HIS A 37 -3.10 -9.40 -1.72
C HIS A 37 -2.83 -10.62 -2.61
N ALA A 38 -2.17 -10.41 -3.76
CA ALA A 38 -1.83 -11.51 -4.66
C ALA A 38 -0.88 -12.54 -4.03
N GLN A 39 -0.05 -12.12 -3.06
CA GLN A 39 0.84 -12.97 -2.28
C GLN A 39 0.15 -13.67 -1.10
N GLY A 40 -1.12 -13.36 -0.82
CA GLY A 40 -1.93 -13.97 0.24
C GLY A 40 -1.92 -13.23 1.57
N TYR A 41 -1.45 -11.98 1.60
CA TYR A 41 -1.73 -11.07 2.71
C TYR A 41 -3.19 -10.58 2.62
N ASP A 42 -3.81 -10.31 3.76
CA ASP A 42 -5.14 -9.74 3.84
C ASP A 42 -5.21 -8.74 4.99
N HIS A 43 -6.32 -8.02 5.11
CA HIS A 43 -6.57 -7.03 6.16
C HIS A 43 -8.02 -7.09 6.68
N MET A 44 -8.62 -8.28 6.70
CA MET A 44 -10.01 -8.47 7.13
C MET A 44 -10.21 -8.30 8.64
N ASP A 45 -9.19 -8.60 9.44
CA ASP A 45 -9.15 -8.31 10.87
C ASP A 45 -7.91 -7.48 11.27
N ASP A 46 -7.90 -7.00 12.52
CA ASP A 46 -6.88 -6.08 13.01
C ASP A 46 -5.48 -6.71 13.04
N GLU A 47 -5.36 -8.02 13.30
CA GLU A 47 -4.06 -8.72 13.36
C GLU A 47 -3.49 -8.91 11.94
N GLU A 48 -4.33 -9.31 10.99
CA GLU A 48 -3.96 -9.40 9.57
C GLU A 48 -3.58 -8.03 9.01
N ALA A 49 -4.39 -7.01 9.30
CA ALA A 49 -4.15 -5.63 8.88
C ALA A 49 -2.82 -5.09 9.41
N GLU A 50 -2.49 -5.31 10.69
CA GLU A 50 -1.21 -4.86 11.25
C GLU A 50 -0.01 -5.46 10.50
N VAL A 51 -0.09 -6.75 10.16
CA VAL A 51 0.98 -7.42 9.40
C VAL A 51 1.08 -6.89 7.97
N MET A 52 -0.06 -6.74 7.28
CA MET A 52 -0.08 -6.30 5.89
C MET A 52 0.32 -4.82 5.76
N GLU A 53 -0.23 -3.94 6.58
CA GLU A 53 0.05 -2.49 6.56
C GLU A 53 1.52 -2.19 6.90
N GLN A 54 2.12 -2.97 7.82
CA GLN A 54 3.56 -2.87 8.10
C GLN A 54 4.38 -3.20 6.85
N ARG A 55 4.07 -4.30 6.16
CA ARG A 55 4.76 -4.69 4.91
C ARG A 55 4.58 -3.70 3.79
N GLU A 56 3.37 -3.16 3.66
CA GLU A 56 3.06 -2.14 2.68
C GLU A 56 3.89 -0.87 2.92
N THR A 57 3.98 -0.45 4.19
CA THR A 57 4.79 0.70 4.61
C THR A 57 6.28 0.48 4.35
N ASP A 58 6.83 -0.69 4.71
CA ASP A 58 8.25 -1.01 4.47
C ASP A 58 8.62 -0.87 2.99
N VAL A 59 7.77 -1.41 2.09
CA VAL A 59 8.00 -1.35 0.64
C VAL A 59 7.87 0.07 0.10
N LEU A 60 6.84 0.82 0.50
CA LEU A 60 6.63 2.18 0.02
C LEU A 60 7.76 3.12 0.45
N VAL A 61 8.24 2.98 1.69
CA VAL A 61 9.38 3.76 2.20
C VAL A 61 10.67 3.40 1.45
N ASP A 62 10.93 2.12 1.18
CA ASP A 62 12.10 1.71 0.39
C ASP A 62 12.06 2.24 -1.05
N LEU A 63 10.85 2.35 -1.63
CA LEU A 63 10.62 3.01 -2.93
C LEU A 63 10.74 4.54 -2.87
N GLY A 64 10.88 5.14 -1.69
CA GLY A 64 11.07 6.58 -1.48
C GLY A 64 9.79 7.38 -1.25
N PHE A 65 8.66 6.72 -0.96
CA PHE A 65 7.40 7.38 -0.60
C PHE A 65 7.25 7.57 0.91
N ASP A 66 6.34 8.47 1.30
CA ASP A 66 6.00 8.72 2.70
C ASP A 66 5.23 7.54 3.33
N VAL A 67 5.18 7.51 4.67
CA VAL A 67 4.43 6.50 5.44
C VAL A 67 2.92 6.66 5.16
N PRO A 68 2.23 5.65 4.61
CA PRO A 68 0.83 5.77 4.20
C PRO A 68 -0.18 5.76 5.36
N TYR A 69 0.22 5.23 6.53
CA TYR A 69 -0.61 5.07 7.72
C TYR A 69 -0.02 5.86 8.90
N PRO A 70 -0.17 7.20 8.94
CA PRO A 70 0.46 8.04 9.96
C PRO A 70 -0.05 7.76 11.39
N ASP A 71 -1.25 7.17 11.52
CA ASP A 71 -1.85 6.81 12.82
C ASP A 71 -1.40 5.44 13.35
N ARG A 72 -0.69 4.64 12.53
CA ARG A 72 -0.10 3.36 12.96
C ARG A 72 1.34 3.60 13.44
N ASN A 73 1.73 2.90 14.50
CA ASN A 73 3.12 2.93 14.98
C ASN A 73 4.03 2.16 14.01
N TYR A 74 4.61 2.87 13.05
CA TYR A 74 5.57 2.29 12.11
C TYR A 74 6.97 2.15 12.72
N THR A 75 7.53 0.94 12.64
CA THR A 75 8.96 0.70 12.87
C THR A 75 9.53 0.04 11.62
N PRO A 76 10.56 0.61 10.97
CA PRO A 76 11.11 0.04 9.74
C PRO A 76 11.58 -1.40 9.93
N GLN A 77 11.15 -2.30 9.05
CA GLN A 77 11.68 -3.66 8.98
C GLN A 77 12.52 -3.87 7.73
N PRO A 78 13.58 -4.71 7.79
CA PRO A 78 14.32 -5.09 6.60
C PRO A 78 13.40 -5.80 5.59
N LEU A 79 13.50 -5.39 4.33
CA LEU A 79 13.02 -6.19 3.20
C LEU A 79 13.99 -7.36 3.03
N ALA A 80 13.62 -8.51 3.63
CA ALA A 80 14.44 -9.72 3.64
C ALA A 80 14.58 -10.35 2.24
#